data_AF-A0AAE0FNC7-F1
#
_entry.id   AF-A0AAE0FNC7-F1
#
_cell.length_a   1.000
_cell.length_b   1.000
_cell.length_c   1.000
_cell.angle_alpha   90.00
_cell.angle_beta   90.00
_cell.angle_gamma   90.00
#
_symmetry.space_group_name_H-M   'P 1'
#
loop_
_entity.id
_entity.type
_entity.pdbx_description
1 polymer ?
#
loop_
_entity_poly.entity_id
_entity_poly.type
_entity_poly.pdbx_seq_one_letter_code
_entity_poly.pdbx_strand_id
1 'polypeptide(L)'
;MQTKGITPGFNYDDPNIYEETELWCSVGFLRSKTCFEAFIPAPHFVHERLRRVSARRAERNAPPGTYFPAETASALVSLLLHDSLLSIANANQFNYSTFVDEDPIVFNGYFEDHAYTNTTSWRVREASAVVSGWVCGGNNTVVLVRQPDPTWGSLNSGDGSFHLAMQGPATFCGTSLTGLTVGMTYWLSAKIARRAVDQDGAILQLLLNTSAVTSYFDYANMTVLYSGSPPSADFETQMIGFTATSTDASLTVLNASPFGDYTVFVDKIIITDGNPKVLNGDFEEDTGVGKWKYMQDITGWSGFGSRALVSSEYPDWGGLNSGSGKYYVAIQDSDDYVEQTVEGFSTNGEYTATFLYAARPLVCGTCIVGAELGFYVDGVLIEKMIPNYTAFELYTYGPFVPTSSEVTFKFMNTATSGDKAVFVDNLRVPGGPKDLLVTLQHPIILPQIR
;
A
#
# COMPACT_ATOMS: atom_id res chain seq x y z
N MET A 1 -24.38 34.15 -46.63
CA MET A 1 -25.40 35.21 -46.73
C MET A 1 -26.75 34.58 -47.08
N GLN A 2 -27.74 34.89 -46.24
CA GLN A 2 -29.21 34.89 -46.44
C GLN A 2 -30.00 33.58 -46.68
N THR A 3 -30.48 33.04 -45.55
CA THR A 3 -31.88 32.73 -45.17
C THR A 3 -33.02 32.83 -46.20
N LYS A 4 -33.93 31.85 -46.16
CA LYS A 4 -35.39 32.11 -46.10
C LYS A 4 -36.17 30.87 -45.61
N GLY A 5 -36.91 31.06 -44.52
CA GLY A 5 -37.88 30.09 -43.98
C GLY A 5 -39.30 30.32 -44.50
N ILE A 6 -40.15 29.31 -44.33
CA ILE A 6 -41.61 29.40 -44.45
C ILE A 6 -42.26 28.44 -43.43
N THR A 7 -43.09 29.01 -42.56
CA THR A 7 -44.31 28.46 -41.92
C THR A 7 -45.23 29.68 -41.71
N PRO A 8 -46.56 29.58 -41.47
CA PRO A 8 -47.27 28.49 -40.79
C PRO A 8 -48.67 28.13 -41.34
N GLY A 9 -49.27 27.07 -40.79
CA GLY A 9 -50.70 26.78 -40.88
C GLY A 9 -51.15 26.00 -39.64
N PHE A 10 -51.88 26.68 -38.74
CA PHE A 10 -52.59 26.10 -37.61
C PHE A 10 -53.95 25.54 -38.06
N ASN A 11 -54.39 24.43 -37.49
CA ASN A 11 -55.82 24.16 -37.28
C ASN A 11 -56.02 23.44 -35.94
N TYR A 12 -56.92 23.98 -35.13
CA TYR A 12 -57.37 23.51 -33.81
C TYR A 12 -58.57 22.56 -34.00
N ASP A 13 -58.69 21.52 -33.17
CA ASP A 13 -59.91 21.01 -32.53
C ASP A 13 -59.71 19.56 -32.04
N ASP A 14 -59.52 19.36 -30.73
CA ASP A 14 -60.37 18.52 -29.84
C ASP A 14 -59.75 18.46 -28.40
N PRO A 15 -60.54 18.53 -27.29
CA PRO A 15 -60.06 18.79 -25.94
C PRO A 15 -60.04 17.53 -25.03
N ASN A 16 -59.09 17.51 -24.08
CA ASN A 16 -59.07 16.85 -22.74
C ASN A 16 -57.59 16.86 -22.27
N ILE A 17 -57.06 17.85 -21.54
CA ILE A 17 -57.19 18.18 -20.10
C ILE A 17 -56.83 16.96 -19.20
N TYR A 18 -55.86 16.91 -18.25
CA TYR A 18 -55.02 17.82 -17.42
C TYR A 18 -53.56 17.26 -17.37
N GLU A 19 -52.47 18.03 -17.55
CA GLU A 19 -51.62 18.76 -16.55
C GLU A 19 -51.04 17.85 -15.42
N GLU A 20 -49.76 17.88 -15.04
CA GLU A 20 -48.80 19.00 -14.96
C GLU A 20 -47.35 18.58 -15.32
N THR A 21 -46.72 19.37 -16.18
CA THR A 21 -45.27 19.60 -16.21
C THR A 21 -45.10 21.10 -16.43
N GLU A 22 -44.40 21.80 -15.55
CA GLU A 22 -43.90 23.14 -15.87
C GLU A 22 -42.42 23.34 -15.56
N LEU A 23 -41.84 24.09 -16.49
CA LEU A 23 -40.46 24.46 -16.69
C LEU A 23 -40.03 25.64 -15.78
N TRP A 24 -38.74 25.63 -15.48
CA TRP A 24 -37.77 26.74 -15.57
C TRP A 24 -38.26 28.18 -15.77
N CYS A 25 -37.72 29.09 -14.95
CA CYS A 25 -37.42 30.47 -15.35
C CYS A 25 -36.12 31.00 -14.72
N SER A 26 -35.41 31.79 -15.52
CA SER A 26 -34.07 32.36 -15.34
C SER A 26 -34.09 33.85 -14.92
N VAL A 27 -33.16 34.21 -14.02
CA VAL A 27 -32.41 35.49 -13.84
C VAL A 27 -33.15 36.81 -13.51
N GLY A 28 -32.81 37.42 -12.35
CA GLY A 28 -32.97 38.87 -12.10
C GLY A 28 -32.96 39.39 -10.65
N PHE A 29 -31.78 39.47 -10.01
CA PHE A 29 -31.33 40.35 -8.89
C PHE A 29 -32.33 41.00 -7.89
N LEU A 30 -32.29 40.57 -6.60
CA LEU A 30 -31.75 41.33 -5.43
C LEU A 30 -32.12 40.66 -4.08
N ARG A 31 -31.08 40.38 -3.27
CA ARG A 31 -31.03 40.22 -1.80
C ARG A 31 -31.80 39.03 -1.14
N SER A 32 -31.08 37.95 -0.78
CA SER A 32 -30.55 37.71 0.58
C SER A 32 -29.93 36.30 0.75
N LYS A 33 -28.65 36.25 1.14
CA LYS A 33 -27.93 35.33 2.07
C LYS A 33 -28.37 33.86 2.22
N THR A 34 -27.52 32.82 2.25
CA THR A 34 -26.11 32.55 1.88
C THR A 34 -25.88 31.06 2.17
N CYS A 35 -25.07 30.42 1.33
CA CYS A 35 -24.59 29.04 1.43
C CYS A 35 -23.78 28.74 2.70
N PHE A 36 -23.80 27.46 3.08
CA PHE A 36 -22.88 26.82 4.00
C PHE A 36 -21.48 26.77 3.37
N GLU A 37 -20.61 27.70 3.75
CA GLU A 37 -19.16 27.52 3.66
C GLU A 37 -18.64 27.19 5.06
N ALA A 38 -17.90 26.09 5.16
CA ALA A 38 -17.18 25.70 6.35
C ALA A 38 -16.05 26.72 6.60
N PHE A 39 -16.30 27.63 7.54
CA PHE A 39 -15.28 28.52 8.08
C PHE A 39 -14.33 27.74 8.98
N ILE A 40 -13.06 27.61 8.58
CA ILE A 40 -11.95 27.40 9.50
C ILE A 40 -11.70 28.75 10.18
N PRO A 41 -11.92 28.92 11.50
CA PRO A 41 -11.63 30.18 12.15
C PRO A 41 -10.12 30.33 12.35
N ALA A 42 -9.59 31.49 11.99
CA ALA A 42 -8.22 31.88 12.29
C ALA A 42 -7.93 31.78 13.81
N PRO A 43 -6.70 31.41 14.22
CA PRO A 43 -6.37 30.99 15.60
C PRO A 43 -6.65 32.03 16.69
N HIS A 44 -6.76 33.32 16.32
CA HIS A 44 -6.86 34.41 17.28
C HIS A 44 -8.23 34.58 17.96
N PHE A 45 -9.33 34.06 17.39
CA PHE A 45 -10.68 34.28 17.95
C PHE A 45 -11.11 33.23 18.99
N VAL A 46 -10.56 32.02 18.92
CA VAL A 46 -10.85 30.94 19.88
C VAL A 46 -10.14 31.18 21.22
N HIS A 47 -8.94 31.76 21.17
CA HIS A 47 -8.11 32.05 22.33
C HIS A 47 -8.76 33.04 23.31
N GLU A 48 -9.39 34.10 22.79
CA GLU A 48 -10.02 35.15 23.60
C GLU A 48 -11.33 34.69 24.26
N ARG A 49 -12.06 33.78 23.60
CA ARG A 49 -13.33 33.24 24.11
C ARG A 49 -13.10 32.19 25.21
N LEU A 50 -12.09 31.34 25.06
CA LEU A 50 -11.70 30.37 26.09
C LEU A 50 -11.10 31.06 27.32
N ARG A 51 -10.26 32.10 27.14
CA ARG A 51 -9.70 32.89 28.24
C ARG A 51 -10.78 33.51 29.14
N ARG A 52 -11.87 34.01 28.54
CA ARG A 52 -13.03 34.59 29.27
C ARG A 52 -13.90 33.55 29.98
N VAL A 53 -14.02 32.35 29.44
CA VAL A 53 -14.79 31.26 30.06
C VAL A 53 -14.03 30.64 31.24
N SER A 54 -12.72 30.47 31.10
CA SER A 54 -11.85 29.94 32.17
C SER A 54 -11.71 30.90 33.35
N ALA A 55 -11.55 32.21 33.08
CA ALA A 55 -11.49 33.23 34.14
C ALA A 55 -12.78 33.29 34.98
N ARG A 56 -13.96 33.21 34.34
CA ARG A 56 -15.26 33.21 35.04
C ARG A 56 -15.53 31.93 35.84
N ARG A 57 -14.90 30.81 35.48
CA ARG A 57 -15.04 29.53 36.21
C ARG A 57 -14.10 29.47 37.42
N ALA A 58 -12.92 30.10 37.34
CA ALA A 58 -11.99 30.23 38.45
C ALA A 58 -12.53 31.18 39.55
N GLU A 59 -13.15 32.30 39.18
CA GLU A 59 -13.78 33.23 40.15
C GLU A 59 -14.98 32.62 40.88
N ARG A 60 -15.70 31.68 40.24
CA ARG A 60 -16.92 31.10 40.81
C ARG A 60 -16.65 29.97 41.82
N ASN A 61 -15.43 29.41 41.85
CA ASN A 61 -15.07 28.27 42.68
C ASN A 61 -14.01 28.60 43.76
N ALA A 62 -13.57 29.85 43.89
CA ALA A 62 -12.61 30.24 44.93
C ALA A 62 -13.30 30.39 46.30
N PRO A 63 -12.70 29.87 47.40
CA PRO A 63 -13.19 30.12 48.74
C PRO A 63 -13.17 31.62 49.08
N PRO A 64 -14.09 32.14 49.91
CA PRO A 64 -14.08 33.55 50.29
C PRO A 64 -12.78 33.90 51.04
N GLY A 65 -11.97 34.81 50.48
CA GLY A 65 -10.81 35.39 51.17
C GLY A 65 -9.42 35.12 50.57
N THR A 66 -9.28 34.35 49.49
CA THR A 66 -7.99 34.14 48.82
C THR A 66 -7.79 35.09 47.63
N TYR A 67 -6.92 36.07 47.78
CA TYR A 67 -6.40 36.91 46.69
C TYR A 67 -5.13 36.25 46.10
N PHE A 68 -5.19 35.82 44.85
CA PHE A 68 -4.00 35.47 44.08
C PHE A 68 -3.56 36.68 43.23
N PRO A 69 -2.27 37.06 43.22
CA PRO A 69 -1.77 38.06 42.28
C PRO A 69 -2.02 37.61 40.84
N ALA A 70 -2.49 38.51 39.99
CA ALA A 70 -2.89 38.20 38.61
C ALA A 70 -1.78 37.55 37.77
N GLU A 71 -0.51 37.72 38.16
CA GLU A 71 0.66 37.15 37.49
C GLU A 71 0.81 35.64 37.74
N THR A 72 0.37 35.11 38.90
CA THR A 72 0.50 33.67 39.23
C THR A 72 -0.60 32.83 38.57
N ALA A 73 -1.79 33.40 38.37
CA ALA A 73 -2.90 32.74 37.68
C ALA A 73 -2.62 32.55 36.17
N SER A 74 -1.86 33.47 35.55
CA SER A 74 -1.48 33.36 34.14
C SER A 74 -0.46 32.24 33.89
N ALA A 75 0.42 31.94 34.84
CA ALA A 75 1.40 30.87 34.72
C ALA A 75 0.76 29.47 34.86
N LEU A 76 -0.18 29.30 35.80
CA LEU A 76 -0.93 28.05 35.98
C LEU A 76 -1.85 27.72 34.80
N VAL A 77 -2.47 28.73 34.19
CA VAL A 77 -3.30 28.55 32.98
C VAL A 77 -2.44 28.20 31.76
N SER A 78 -1.24 28.76 31.63
CA SER A 78 -0.30 28.38 30.56
C SER A 78 0.23 26.96 30.71
N LEU A 79 0.47 26.48 31.94
CA LEU A 79 0.92 25.09 32.19
C LEU A 79 -0.20 24.07 31.85
N LEU A 80 -1.43 24.34 32.30
CA LEU A 80 -2.58 23.47 32.02
C LEU A 80 -2.97 23.45 30.54
N LEU A 81 -2.77 24.56 29.81
CA LEU A 81 -2.99 24.61 28.36
C LEU A 81 -1.87 23.90 27.58
N HIS A 82 -0.63 23.87 28.10
CA HIS A 82 0.47 23.13 27.49
C HIS A 82 0.23 21.61 27.57
N ASP A 83 -0.17 21.11 28.73
CA ASP A 83 -0.49 19.68 28.92
C ASP A 83 -1.72 19.24 28.12
N SER A 84 -2.73 20.12 28.01
CA SER A 84 -3.93 19.83 27.21
C SER A 84 -3.63 19.80 25.71
N LEU A 85 -2.77 20.71 25.22
CA LEU A 85 -2.36 20.75 23.81
C LEU A 85 -1.40 19.60 23.46
N LEU A 86 -0.56 19.13 24.38
CA LEU A 86 0.21 17.89 24.23
C LEU A 86 -0.70 16.65 24.19
N SER A 87 -1.77 16.60 25.01
CA SER A 87 -2.73 15.49 24.95
C SER A 87 -3.57 15.47 23.66
N ILE A 88 -3.87 16.64 23.09
CA ILE A 88 -4.63 16.77 21.83
C ILE A 88 -3.72 16.57 20.61
N ALA A 89 -2.43 16.94 20.69
CA ALA A 89 -1.43 16.61 19.67
C ALA A 89 -1.13 15.10 19.64
N ASN A 90 -1.13 14.44 20.81
CA ASN A 90 -0.94 12.99 20.91
C ASN A 90 -2.21 12.18 20.57
N ALA A 91 -3.42 12.76 20.68
CA ALA A 91 -4.66 12.08 20.32
C ALA A 91 -4.94 12.08 18.79
N ASN A 92 -4.18 12.83 18.00
CA ASN A 92 -4.35 12.93 16.54
C ASN A 92 -3.20 12.29 15.74
N GLN A 93 -2.30 11.54 16.39
CA GLN A 93 -1.32 10.69 15.73
C GLN A 93 -1.48 9.25 16.23
N PHE A 94 -1.50 8.32 15.28
CA PHE A 94 -1.61 6.86 15.44
C PHE A 94 -3.03 6.28 15.50
N ASN A 95 -3.71 6.34 14.35
CA ASN A 95 -4.39 5.14 13.86
C ASN A 95 -3.34 4.25 13.19
N TYR A 96 -2.67 3.39 13.95
CA TYR A 96 -2.11 2.17 13.36
C TYR A 96 -3.27 1.22 13.15
N SER A 97 -3.73 1.10 11.91
CA SER A 97 -4.54 -0.05 11.52
C SER A 97 -3.71 -1.30 11.75
N THR A 98 -4.25 -2.21 12.56
CA THR A 98 -3.78 -3.60 12.66
C THR A 98 -3.80 -4.21 11.27
N PHE A 99 -2.63 -4.37 10.64
CA PHE A 99 -2.50 -5.12 9.40
C PHE A 99 -2.46 -6.59 9.81
N VAL A 100 -3.56 -7.28 9.52
CA VAL A 100 -3.55 -8.74 9.44
C VAL A 100 -2.65 -9.09 8.25
N ASP A 101 -1.88 -10.17 8.33
CA ASP A 101 -1.10 -10.72 7.21
C ASP A 101 -2.08 -10.94 6.03
N GLU A 102 -2.19 -9.97 5.11
CA GLU A 102 -3.27 -9.95 4.11
C GLU A 102 -2.91 -10.89 2.97
N ASP A 103 -3.88 -11.72 2.59
CA ASP A 103 -3.86 -12.51 1.36
C ASP A 103 -3.43 -11.63 0.17
N PRO A 104 -2.72 -12.18 -0.84
CA PRO A 104 -2.36 -11.42 -2.04
C PRO A 104 -3.60 -10.72 -2.59
N ILE A 105 -3.45 -9.47 -3.04
CA ILE A 105 -4.54 -8.69 -3.65
C ILE A 105 -5.27 -9.60 -4.63
N VAL A 106 -6.49 -10.02 -4.27
CA VAL A 106 -7.19 -11.10 -4.97
C VAL A 106 -7.65 -10.57 -6.31
N PHE A 107 -6.83 -10.81 -7.32
CA PHE A 107 -7.08 -10.43 -8.70
C PHE A 107 -6.96 -11.67 -9.61
N ASN A 108 -7.94 -11.86 -10.51
CA ASN A 108 -8.01 -13.04 -11.37
C ASN A 108 -7.09 -12.88 -12.61
N GLY A 109 -5.80 -13.10 -12.41
CA GLY A 109 -4.82 -13.11 -13.49
C GLY A 109 -4.52 -14.47 -14.12
N TYR A 110 -5.18 -15.54 -13.68
CA TYR A 110 -4.99 -16.91 -14.22
C TYR A 110 -5.93 -17.22 -15.38
N PHE A 111 -6.90 -16.36 -15.69
CA PHE A 111 -7.87 -16.53 -16.77
C PHE A 111 -8.71 -17.85 -16.74
N GLU A 112 -8.68 -18.61 -15.63
CA GLU A 112 -9.33 -19.92 -15.48
C GLU A 112 -10.81 -19.88 -15.08
N ASP A 113 -11.28 -18.76 -14.56
CA ASP A 113 -12.58 -18.67 -13.84
C ASP A 113 -13.83 -18.69 -14.76
N HIS A 114 -13.69 -19.20 -15.98
CA HIS A 114 -14.87 -19.48 -16.79
C HIS A 114 -15.24 -20.95 -16.70
N ALA A 115 -16.46 -21.18 -16.24
CA ALA A 115 -17.19 -22.44 -16.37
C ALA A 115 -17.52 -22.77 -17.85
N TYR A 116 -16.52 -22.85 -18.73
CA TYR A 116 -16.66 -23.40 -20.08
C TYR A 116 -16.46 -24.93 -20.01
N THR A 117 -17.30 -25.61 -19.23
CA THR A 117 -17.19 -27.05 -18.95
C THR A 117 -17.49 -27.95 -20.15
N ASN A 118 -17.64 -27.43 -21.37
CA ASN A 118 -18.11 -28.26 -22.49
C ASN A 118 -17.67 -27.86 -23.91
N THR A 119 -16.55 -27.16 -24.09
CA THR A 119 -16.09 -26.79 -25.44
C THR A 119 -14.67 -27.28 -25.72
N THR A 120 -14.55 -28.12 -26.74
CA THR A 120 -13.30 -28.78 -27.19
C THR A 120 -12.44 -27.90 -28.13
N SER A 121 -12.70 -26.60 -28.27
CA SER A 121 -12.01 -25.72 -29.22
C SER A 121 -11.80 -24.30 -28.70
N TRP A 122 -10.76 -23.62 -29.21
CA TRP A 122 -10.54 -22.18 -29.06
C TRP A 122 -11.79 -21.38 -29.48
N ARG A 123 -12.06 -20.25 -28.80
CA ARG A 123 -13.13 -19.33 -29.18
C ARG A 123 -12.57 -17.93 -29.35
N VAL A 124 -12.70 -17.40 -30.56
CA VAL A 124 -12.57 -15.97 -30.83
C VAL A 124 -13.76 -15.26 -30.18
N ARG A 125 -13.49 -14.26 -29.33
CA ARG A 125 -14.47 -13.23 -29.02
C ARG A 125 -14.05 -11.96 -29.74
N GLU A 126 -14.97 -11.39 -30.53
CA GLU A 126 -14.75 -10.09 -31.18
C GLU A 126 -14.93 -8.95 -30.16
N ALA A 127 -13.90 -8.11 -30.07
CA ALA A 127 -13.80 -6.69 -29.68
C ALA A 127 -14.55 -6.09 -28.45
N SER A 128 -15.47 -6.76 -27.79
CA SER A 128 -16.12 -6.24 -26.56
C SER A 128 -16.58 -7.39 -25.66
N ALA A 129 -15.65 -7.89 -24.85
CA ALA A 129 -15.92 -9.01 -23.96
C ALA A 129 -15.31 -8.78 -22.58
N VAL A 130 -16.10 -9.11 -21.56
CA VAL A 130 -15.57 -9.32 -20.22
C VAL A 130 -14.96 -10.73 -20.17
N VAL A 131 -13.67 -10.82 -19.87
CA VAL A 131 -12.93 -12.08 -19.73
C VAL A 131 -12.42 -12.17 -18.29
N SER A 132 -13.09 -12.93 -17.43
CA SER A 132 -12.57 -13.24 -16.07
C SER A 132 -12.35 -11.98 -15.21
N GLY A 133 -13.23 -10.99 -15.32
CA GLY A 133 -13.06 -9.69 -14.64
C GLY A 133 -12.22 -8.67 -15.43
N TRP A 134 -11.61 -9.06 -16.55
CA TRP A 134 -10.96 -8.13 -17.48
C TRP A 134 -11.96 -7.54 -18.47
N VAL A 135 -11.86 -6.25 -18.74
CA VAL A 135 -12.58 -5.56 -19.82
C VAL A 135 -11.65 -5.46 -21.02
N CYS A 136 -11.95 -6.23 -22.07
CA CYS A 136 -11.13 -6.28 -23.27
C CYS A 136 -11.77 -5.53 -24.44
N GLY A 137 -10.94 -4.91 -25.28
CA GLY A 137 -11.37 -4.17 -26.45
C GLY A 137 -10.24 -3.87 -27.44
N GLY A 138 -10.55 -3.03 -28.42
CA GLY A 138 -9.62 -2.65 -29.49
C GLY A 138 -10.17 -2.93 -30.88
N ASN A 139 -9.34 -2.69 -31.89
CA ASN A 139 -9.73 -2.84 -33.30
C ASN A 139 -9.63 -4.29 -33.81
N ASN A 140 -9.11 -5.20 -33.00
CA ASN A 140 -8.81 -6.57 -33.41
C ASN A 140 -9.23 -7.60 -32.33
N THR A 141 -8.65 -8.79 -32.40
CA THR A 141 -9.14 -9.98 -31.71
C THR A 141 -8.45 -10.18 -30.37
N VAL A 142 -9.27 -10.37 -29.32
CA VAL A 142 -8.83 -10.95 -28.04
C VAL A 142 -9.40 -12.36 -27.95
N VAL A 143 -8.53 -13.34 -27.70
CA VAL A 143 -8.89 -14.75 -27.70
C VAL A 143 -8.42 -15.37 -26.39
N LEU A 144 -9.32 -16.08 -25.71
CA LEU A 144 -8.92 -16.99 -24.64
C LEU A 144 -8.53 -18.31 -25.30
N VAL A 145 -7.25 -18.67 -25.22
CA VAL A 145 -6.69 -19.84 -25.89
C VAL A 145 -6.52 -20.94 -24.87
N ARG A 146 -7.11 -22.11 -25.16
CA ARG A 146 -6.90 -23.32 -24.35
C ARG A 146 -5.51 -23.87 -24.62
N GLN A 147 -4.79 -24.28 -23.59
CA GLN A 147 -3.42 -24.76 -23.72
C GLN A 147 -3.33 -26.29 -23.72
N PRO A 148 -2.45 -26.89 -24.55
CA PRO A 148 -1.81 -26.31 -25.74
C PRO A 148 -2.78 -26.26 -26.94
N ASP A 149 -2.67 -25.25 -27.81
CA ASP A 149 -3.43 -25.17 -29.07
C ASP A 149 -2.52 -24.97 -30.29
N PRO A 150 -2.49 -25.89 -31.27
CA PRO A 150 -1.61 -25.78 -32.43
C PRO A 150 -1.93 -24.59 -33.35
N THR A 151 -3.16 -24.09 -33.33
CA THR A 151 -3.56 -22.88 -34.07
C THR A 151 -2.81 -21.65 -33.57
N TRP A 152 -2.49 -21.62 -32.27
CA TRP A 152 -1.81 -20.53 -31.59
C TRP A 152 -0.35 -20.86 -31.23
N GLY A 153 0.25 -21.82 -31.94
CA GLY A 153 1.66 -22.16 -31.77
C GLY A 153 1.95 -23.23 -30.71
N SER A 154 0.92 -23.89 -30.16
CA SER A 154 1.03 -24.91 -29.10
C SER A 154 1.67 -24.41 -27.81
N LEU A 155 1.55 -23.11 -27.52
CA LEU A 155 2.11 -22.51 -26.31
C LEU A 155 1.47 -23.07 -25.05
N ASN A 156 2.32 -23.30 -24.04
CA ASN A 156 1.92 -23.73 -22.71
C ASN A 156 2.64 -22.88 -21.67
N SER A 157 1.90 -22.11 -20.88
CA SER A 157 2.39 -21.28 -19.78
C SER A 157 2.82 -22.13 -18.58
N GLY A 158 2.33 -23.36 -18.48
CA GLY A 158 2.49 -24.23 -17.32
C GLY A 158 1.54 -23.91 -16.17
N ASP A 159 0.62 -22.95 -16.35
CA ASP A 159 -0.32 -22.51 -15.34
C ASP A 159 -1.75 -22.53 -15.90
N GLY A 160 -2.62 -23.35 -15.29
CA GLY A 160 -4.01 -23.44 -15.72
C GLY A 160 -4.22 -24.14 -17.07
N SER A 161 -5.40 -23.93 -17.65
CA SER A 161 -5.85 -24.47 -18.93
C SER A 161 -5.92 -23.41 -20.02
N PHE A 162 -5.84 -22.12 -19.71
CA PHE A 162 -6.05 -21.03 -20.65
C PHE A 162 -4.99 -19.93 -20.55
N HIS A 163 -4.71 -19.22 -21.64
CA HIS A 163 -4.05 -17.91 -21.62
C HIS A 163 -4.79 -16.91 -22.49
N LEU A 164 -4.43 -15.63 -22.34
CA LEU A 164 -4.89 -14.56 -23.19
C LEU A 164 -3.99 -14.43 -24.43
N ALA A 165 -4.58 -14.45 -25.62
CA ALA A 165 -3.92 -14.09 -26.87
C ALA A 165 -4.53 -12.78 -27.41
N MET A 166 -3.68 -11.82 -27.71
CA MET A 166 -4.10 -10.50 -28.19
C MET A 166 -3.46 -10.26 -29.54
N GLN A 167 -4.27 -10.23 -30.60
CA GLN A 167 -3.83 -10.13 -31.97
C GLN A 167 -4.07 -8.72 -32.51
N GLY A 168 -3.11 -8.19 -33.25
CA GLY A 168 -3.21 -6.89 -33.93
C GLY A 168 -3.00 -5.67 -33.02
N PRO A 169 -2.73 -4.50 -33.62
CA PRO A 169 -2.44 -3.27 -32.88
C PRO A 169 -3.66 -2.78 -32.08
N ALA A 170 -3.37 -2.07 -30.98
CA ALA A 170 -4.37 -1.40 -30.15
C ALA A 170 -5.36 -2.36 -29.45
N THR A 171 -5.09 -3.65 -29.46
CA THR A 171 -5.87 -4.64 -28.72
C THR A 171 -5.47 -4.58 -27.26
N PHE A 172 -6.42 -4.48 -26.34
CA PHE A 172 -6.14 -4.33 -24.92
C PHE A 172 -7.08 -5.15 -24.05
N CYS A 173 -6.64 -5.41 -22.81
CA CYS A 173 -7.48 -5.88 -21.71
C CYS A 173 -7.11 -5.10 -20.45
N GLY A 174 -8.10 -4.53 -19.78
CA GLY A 174 -7.92 -3.74 -18.56
C GLY A 174 -8.67 -4.31 -17.37
N THR A 175 -8.20 -4.01 -16.16
CA THR A 175 -8.82 -4.41 -14.90
C THR A 175 -8.56 -3.40 -13.79
N SER A 176 -9.34 -3.47 -12.71
CA SER A 176 -9.15 -2.67 -11.50
C SER A 176 -8.40 -3.46 -10.45
N LEU A 177 -7.51 -2.77 -9.76
CA LEU A 177 -6.79 -3.23 -8.59
C LEU A 177 -7.34 -2.46 -7.40
N THR A 178 -7.67 -3.17 -6.32
CA THR A 178 -8.20 -2.60 -5.08
C THR A 178 -7.40 -3.15 -3.90
N GLY A 179 -7.39 -2.42 -2.78
CA GLY A 179 -6.66 -2.88 -1.58
C GLY A 179 -5.16 -2.59 -1.63
N LEU A 180 -4.74 -1.66 -2.48
CA LEU A 180 -3.38 -1.15 -2.44
C LEU A 180 -3.20 -0.24 -1.21
N THR A 181 -1.97 -0.17 -0.69
CA THR A 181 -1.57 0.74 0.38
C THR A 181 -0.77 1.88 -0.23
N VAL A 182 -1.24 3.11 -0.05
CA VAL A 182 -0.56 4.31 -0.58
C VAL A 182 0.86 4.39 -0.04
N GLY A 183 1.83 4.55 -0.94
CA GLY A 183 3.26 4.59 -0.63
C GLY A 183 3.94 3.21 -0.57
N MET A 184 3.19 2.12 -0.62
CA MET A 184 3.75 0.76 -0.65
C MET A 184 4.19 0.39 -2.07
N THR A 185 5.32 -0.31 -2.16
CA THR A 185 5.81 -0.93 -3.40
C THR A 185 5.15 -2.30 -3.58
N TYR A 186 4.81 -2.63 -4.82
CA TYR A 186 4.19 -3.87 -5.26
C TYR A 186 4.98 -4.47 -6.43
N TRP A 187 4.95 -5.79 -6.57
CA TRP A 187 5.44 -6.51 -7.75
C TRP A 187 4.28 -7.00 -8.60
N LEU A 188 4.28 -6.62 -9.87
CA LEU A 188 3.48 -7.25 -10.91
C LEU A 188 4.32 -8.34 -11.57
N SER A 189 3.92 -9.60 -11.41
CA SER A 189 4.40 -10.74 -12.16
C SER A 189 3.47 -11.02 -13.33
N ALA A 190 4.00 -11.30 -14.52
CA ALA A 190 3.20 -11.77 -15.66
C ALA A 190 4.02 -12.74 -16.51
N LYS A 191 3.41 -13.85 -16.93
CA LYS A 191 4.00 -14.70 -17.97
C LYS A 191 3.63 -14.15 -19.33
N ILE A 192 4.64 -13.86 -20.16
CA ILE A 192 4.43 -13.30 -21.49
C ILE A 192 5.14 -14.13 -22.56
N ALA A 193 4.56 -14.20 -23.75
CA ALA A 193 5.16 -14.82 -24.92
C ALA A 193 4.74 -14.08 -26.20
N ARG A 194 5.36 -14.43 -27.32
CA ARG A 194 4.97 -14.02 -28.68
C ARG A 194 4.87 -15.23 -29.59
N ARG A 195 4.30 -15.09 -30.79
CA ARG A 195 4.40 -16.17 -31.79
C ARG A 195 5.83 -16.30 -32.27
N ALA A 196 6.24 -17.54 -32.58
CA ALA A 196 7.57 -17.83 -33.13
C ALA A 196 7.88 -17.10 -34.45
N VAL A 197 6.84 -16.73 -35.21
CA VAL A 197 6.97 -15.99 -36.48
C VAL A 197 7.09 -14.47 -36.30
N ASP A 198 6.86 -13.96 -35.09
CA ASP A 198 6.73 -12.52 -34.80
C ASP A 198 8.02 -11.91 -34.19
N GLN A 199 9.18 -12.50 -34.44
CA GLN A 199 10.43 -12.32 -33.65
C GLN A 199 10.89 -10.87 -33.43
N ASP A 200 10.48 -9.91 -34.28
CA ASP A 200 10.89 -8.51 -34.16
C ASP A 200 9.73 -7.49 -34.13
N GLY A 201 8.48 -7.94 -34.24
CA GLY A 201 7.34 -7.03 -34.42
C GLY A 201 6.32 -7.04 -33.28
N ALA A 202 6.23 -8.12 -32.51
CA ALA A 202 5.31 -8.16 -31.37
C ALA A 202 5.79 -7.20 -30.28
N ILE A 203 4.95 -6.26 -29.86
CA ILE A 203 5.22 -5.34 -28.73
C ILE A 203 4.06 -5.46 -27.73
N LEU A 204 4.41 -5.80 -26.49
CA LEU A 204 3.49 -5.82 -25.37
C LEU A 204 3.78 -4.61 -24.46
N GLN A 205 2.73 -3.96 -24.00
CA GLN A 205 2.81 -2.95 -22.94
C GLN A 205 1.96 -3.34 -21.74
N LEU A 206 2.51 -3.11 -20.55
CA LEU A 206 1.78 -3.14 -19.29
C LEU A 206 1.71 -1.69 -18.78
N LEU A 207 0.48 -1.21 -18.63
CA LEU A 207 0.17 0.19 -18.31
C LEU A 207 -0.55 0.21 -16.96
N LEU A 208 -0.17 1.13 -16.08
CA LEU A 208 -0.77 1.27 -14.76
C LEU A 208 -1.19 2.72 -14.51
N ASN A 209 -2.42 2.93 -14.08
CA ASN A 209 -2.87 4.21 -13.52
C ASN A 209 -3.19 4.03 -12.05
N THR A 210 -2.35 4.63 -11.20
CA THR A 210 -2.45 4.62 -9.74
C THR A 210 -3.16 5.85 -9.18
N SER A 211 -3.80 6.67 -10.02
CA SER A 211 -4.67 7.76 -9.58
C SER A 211 -6.11 7.26 -9.46
N ALA A 212 -6.91 7.88 -8.58
CA ALA A 212 -8.32 7.52 -8.35
C ALA A 212 -9.06 7.26 -9.67
N VAL A 213 -9.40 5.99 -9.89
CA VAL A 213 -9.82 5.48 -11.19
C VAL A 213 -11.19 6.06 -11.56
N THR A 214 -11.27 6.77 -12.69
CA THR A 214 -12.56 7.13 -13.31
C THR A 214 -12.83 6.35 -14.59
N SER A 215 -11.82 5.74 -15.22
CA SER A 215 -11.97 4.82 -16.36
C SER A 215 -10.70 3.99 -16.63
N TYR A 216 -10.87 2.78 -17.20
CA TYR A 216 -9.77 1.89 -17.61
C TYR A 216 -8.97 2.37 -18.84
N PHE A 217 -9.44 3.41 -19.53
CA PHE A 217 -8.98 3.77 -20.88
C PHE A 217 -8.38 5.17 -21.00
N ASP A 218 -8.03 5.79 -19.87
CA ASP A 218 -7.35 7.07 -19.87
C ASP A 218 -5.85 6.90 -20.08
N TYR A 219 -5.46 6.53 -21.31
CA TYR A 219 -4.06 6.31 -21.71
C TYR A 219 -3.15 7.52 -21.44
N ALA A 220 -3.71 8.74 -21.35
CA ALA A 220 -2.94 9.95 -21.06
C ALA A 220 -2.42 9.99 -19.62
N ASN A 221 -3.08 9.28 -18.70
CA ASN A 221 -2.76 9.24 -17.27
C ASN A 221 -2.18 7.88 -16.83
N MET A 222 -1.87 6.99 -17.78
CA MET A 222 -1.22 5.72 -17.47
C MET A 222 0.30 5.85 -17.49
N THR A 223 0.95 5.23 -16.51
CA THR A 223 2.40 5.01 -16.50
C THR A 223 2.69 3.69 -17.21
N VAL A 224 3.65 3.70 -18.13
CA VAL A 224 4.15 2.46 -18.75
C VAL A 224 5.03 1.73 -17.75
N LEU A 225 4.57 0.59 -17.25
CA LEU A 225 5.36 -0.30 -16.39
C LEU A 225 6.33 -1.14 -17.20
N TYR A 226 5.85 -1.67 -18.33
CA TYR A 226 6.63 -2.49 -19.25
C TYR A 226 6.29 -2.11 -20.68
N SER A 227 7.29 -2.08 -21.55
CA SER A 227 7.08 -2.00 -23.00
C SER A 227 8.24 -2.66 -23.73
N GLY A 228 7.96 -3.73 -24.46
CA GLY A 228 9.00 -4.48 -25.16
C GLY A 228 8.43 -5.61 -25.99
N SER A 229 9.29 -6.22 -26.78
CA SER A 229 8.94 -7.49 -27.41
C SER A 229 9.05 -8.61 -26.38
N PRO A 230 8.04 -9.49 -26.25
CA PRO A 230 8.18 -10.69 -25.44
C PRO A 230 9.44 -11.46 -25.86
N PRO A 231 10.27 -11.93 -24.91
CA PRO A 231 11.63 -12.38 -25.18
C PRO A 231 11.71 -13.61 -26.08
N SER A 232 10.76 -14.53 -25.97
CA SER A 232 10.77 -15.78 -26.72
C SER A 232 9.38 -16.22 -27.18
N ALA A 233 9.39 -17.29 -27.96
CA ALA A 233 8.19 -18.00 -28.36
C ALA A 233 7.70 -18.96 -27.27
N ASP A 234 8.27 -18.93 -26.08
CA ASP A 234 7.80 -19.64 -24.90
C ASP A 234 7.38 -18.62 -23.84
N PHE A 235 6.58 -19.05 -22.86
CA PHE A 235 6.20 -18.16 -21.76
C PHE A 235 7.39 -17.92 -20.83
N GLU A 236 7.73 -16.64 -20.66
CA GLU A 236 8.71 -16.18 -19.69
C GLU A 236 8.06 -15.25 -18.68
N THR A 237 8.43 -15.41 -17.41
CA THR A 237 7.94 -14.54 -16.34
C THR A 237 8.67 -13.21 -16.38
N GLN A 238 7.91 -12.12 -16.46
CA GLN A 238 8.36 -10.76 -16.21
C GLN A 238 7.93 -10.32 -14.82
N MET A 239 8.80 -9.58 -14.14
CA MET A 239 8.56 -9.00 -12.82
C MET A 239 8.75 -7.48 -12.92
N ILE A 240 7.75 -6.69 -12.56
CA ILE A 240 7.78 -5.23 -12.65
C ILE A 240 7.34 -4.60 -11.35
N GLY A 241 8.13 -3.68 -10.82
CA GLY A 241 7.84 -2.98 -9.57
C GLY A 241 7.03 -1.70 -9.81
N PHE A 242 6.11 -1.38 -8.91
CA PHE A 242 5.46 -0.08 -8.88
C PHE A 242 5.14 0.35 -7.45
N THR A 243 5.08 1.66 -7.20
CA THR A 243 4.62 2.21 -5.91
C THR A 243 3.19 2.70 -6.06
N ALA A 244 2.29 2.27 -5.17
CA ALA A 244 0.90 2.68 -5.20
C ALA A 244 0.77 4.14 -4.73
N THR A 245 0.11 4.99 -5.53
CA THR A 245 -0.21 6.39 -5.15
C THR A 245 -1.67 6.57 -4.70
N SER A 246 -2.45 5.49 -4.69
CA SER A 246 -3.87 5.41 -4.34
C SER A 246 -4.14 4.01 -3.79
N THR A 247 -5.24 3.84 -3.05
CA THR A 247 -5.70 2.51 -2.61
C THR A 247 -6.29 1.68 -3.74
N ASP A 248 -6.63 2.33 -4.85
CA ASP A 248 -7.13 1.73 -6.08
C ASP A 248 -6.26 2.11 -7.27
N ALA A 249 -6.09 1.19 -8.21
CA ALA A 249 -5.41 1.41 -9.48
C ALA A 249 -6.11 0.70 -10.63
N SER A 250 -5.69 0.97 -11.86
CA SER A 250 -6.11 0.21 -13.05
C SER A 250 -4.89 -0.28 -13.81
N LEU A 251 -4.91 -1.56 -14.17
CA LEU A 251 -3.89 -2.23 -14.96
C LEU A 251 -4.45 -2.52 -16.34
N THR A 252 -3.72 -2.15 -17.39
CA THR A 252 -4.04 -2.45 -18.78
C THR A 252 -2.89 -3.19 -19.44
N VAL A 253 -3.21 -4.34 -20.04
CA VAL A 253 -2.36 -5.08 -20.97
C VAL A 253 -2.69 -4.59 -22.37
N LEU A 254 -1.70 -4.18 -23.15
CA LEU A 254 -1.88 -3.62 -24.49
C LEU A 254 -0.95 -4.32 -25.48
N ASN A 255 -1.51 -4.81 -26.59
CA ASN A 255 -0.75 -5.13 -27.78
C ASN A 255 -0.45 -3.83 -28.54
N ALA A 256 0.78 -3.33 -28.36
CA ALA A 256 1.28 -2.11 -28.99
C ALA A 256 2.11 -2.41 -30.26
N SER A 257 1.97 -3.62 -30.81
CA SER A 257 2.65 -3.99 -32.06
C SER A 257 2.24 -3.04 -33.20
N PRO A 258 3.09 -2.84 -34.22
CA PRO A 258 2.69 -2.14 -35.43
C PRO A 258 1.56 -2.88 -36.16
N PHE A 259 1.01 -2.27 -37.21
CA PHE A 259 0.02 -2.93 -38.06
C PHE A 259 0.56 -4.26 -38.60
N GLY A 260 -0.23 -5.32 -38.46
CA GLY A 260 0.15 -6.67 -38.85
C GLY A 260 -0.57 -7.73 -38.03
N ASP A 261 -0.24 -8.98 -38.29
CA ASP A 261 -0.77 -10.16 -37.59
C ASP A 261 0.04 -10.51 -36.32
N TYR A 262 0.54 -9.48 -35.64
CA TYR A 262 1.37 -9.66 -34.45
C TYR A 262 0.50 -10.05 -33.27
N THR A 263 0.88 -11.16 -32.63
CA THR A 263 0.17 -11.66 -31.45
C THR A 263 1.09 -11.70 -30.25
N VAL A 264 0.60 -11.14 -29.15
CA VAL A 264 1.21 -11.26 -27.82
C VAL A 264 0.35 -12.17 -26.97
N PHE A 265 1.00 -12.97 -26.13
CA PHE A 265 0.34 -13.88 -25.19
C PHE A 265 0.67 -13.46 -23.77
N VAL A 266 -0.33 -13.50 -22.90
CA VAL A 266 -0.19 -13.13 -21.50
C VAL A 266 -0.95 -14.10 -20.62
N ASP A 267 -0.33 -14.51 -19.53
CA ASP A 267 -0.90 -15.41 -18.53
C ASP A 267 -0.37 -15.09 -17.13
N LYS A 268 -1.02 -15.63 -16.10
CA LYS A 268 -0.62 -15.57 -14.68
C LYS A 268 -0.16 -14.17 -14.26
N ILE A 269 -1.06 -13.20 -14.37
CA ILE A 269 -0.79 -11.86 -13.83
C ILE A 269 -1.02 -11.88 -12.32
N ILE A 270 0.02 -11.65 -11.54
CA ILE A 270 -0.04 -11.65 -10.08
C ILE A 270 0.47 -10.31 -9.58
N ILE A 271 -0.21 -9.72 -8.61
CA ILE A 271 0.30 -8.55 -7.89
C ILE A 271 0.52 -8.99 -6.45
N THR A 272 1.78 -8.98 -6.02
CA THR A 272 2.15 -9.19 -4.63
C THR A 272 2.64 -7.88 -4.05
N ASP A 273 2.55 -7.74 -2.73
CA ASP A 273 3.32 -6.72 -2.06
C ASP A 273 4.82 -6.88 -2.36
N GLY A 274 5.48 -5.74 -2.44
CA GLY A 274 6.84 -5.63 -2.97
C GLY A 274 7.92 -6.10 -2.00
N ASN A 275 7.53 -6.33 -0.76
CA ASN A 275 8.43 -6.34 0.36
C ASN A 275 8.88 -7.77 0.69
N PRO A 276 10.16 -7.96 1.02
CA PRO A 276 10.63 -9.16 1.69
C PRO A 276 9.72 -9.53 2.87
N LYS A 277 9.27 -10.79 2.92
CA LYS A 277 8.28 -11.24 3.91
C LYS A 277 8.98 -11.54 5.24
N VAL A 278 8.93 -10.57 6.16
CA VAL A 278 9.32 -10.78 7.57
C VAL A 278 8.22 -11.59 8.24
N LEU A 279 8.51 -12.80 8.71
CA LEU A 279 7.53 -13.62 9.43
C LEU A 279 7.42 -13.13 10.88
N ASN A 280 6.20 -12.94 11.38
CA ASN A 280 5.97 -12.52 12.77
C ASN A 280 6.85 -11.34 13.21
N GLY A 281 7.03 -10.32 12.36
CA GLY A 281 7.96 -9.21 12.60
C GLY A 281 7.56 -8.33 13.79
N ASP A 282 6.29 -8.35 14.17
CA ASP A 282 5.68 -7.67 15.32
C ASP A 282 5.41 -8.62 16.51
N PHE A 283 5.83 -9.89 16.42
CA PHE A 283 5.75 -10.87 17.50
C PHE A 283 4.32 -11.21 18.01
N GLU A 284 3.30 -11.06 17.17
CA GLU A 284 1.89 -11.29 17.54
C GLU A 284 1.35 -12.69 17.22
N GLU A 285 2.08 -13.52 16.47
CA GLU A 285 1.57 -14.84 16.02
C GLU A 285 1.52 -15.89 17.15
N ASP A 286 2.35 -15.73 18.18
CA ASP A 286 2.47 -16.72 19.27
C ASP A 286 1.29 -16.65 20.25
N THR A 287 0.69 -17.81 20.53
CA THR A 287 -0.46 -17.93 21.44
C THR A 287 -0.08 -18.48 22.82
N GLY A 288 -0.87 -18.14 23.85
CA GLY A 288 -0.67 -18.68 25.20
C GLY A 288 0.54 -18.11 25.95
N VAL A 289 1.04 -16.93 25.56
CA VAL A 289 2.14 -16.21 26.24
C VAL A 289 1.69 -15.66 27.60
N GLY A 290 0.44 -15.18 27.71
CA GLY A 290 -0.07 -14.58 28.94
C GLY A 290 0.54 -13.20 29.20
N LYS A 291 1.16 -13.00 30.37
CA LYS A 291 1.81 -11.72 30.71
C LYS A 291 3.22 -11.63 30.13
N TRP A 292 3.95 -12.74 30.18
CA TRP A 292 5.26 -12.92 29.57
C TRP A 292 5.60 -14.42 29.62
N LYS A 293 6.47 -14.87 28.71
CA LYS A 293 6.94 -16.25 28.66
C LYS A 293 8.33 -16.33 28.02
N TYR A 294 9.28 -16.98 28.69
CA TYR A 294 10.53 -17.38 28.05
C TYR A 294 10.23 -18.41 26.95
N MET A 295 10.71 -18.15 25.74
CA MET A 295 10.38 -18.96 24.57
C MET A 295 11.64 -19.24 23.76
N GLN A 296 11.97 -20.51 23.59
CA GLN A 296 13.05 -20.92 22.69
C GLN A 296 12.59 -20.85 21.23
N ASP A 297 11.33 -21.19 20.96
CA ASP A 297 10.77 -21.15 19.61
C ASP A 297 9.75 -20.01 19.55
N ILE A 298 10.20 -18.82 19.13
CA ILE A 298 9.30 -17.71 18.77
C ILE A 298 8.92 -17.93 17.31
N THR A 299 7.64 -17.87 16.97
CA THR A 299 7.17 -18.21 15.63
C THR A 299 7.88 -17.36 14.58
N GLY A 300 8.51 -17.99 13.58
CA GLY A 300 9.27 -17.31 12.53
C GLY A 300 10.71 -16.90 12.90
N TRP A 301 11.13 -17.01 14.16
CA TRP A 301 12.43 -16.51 14.63
C TRP A 301 13.26 -17.63 15.28
N SER A 302 14.53 -17.72 14.89
CA SER A 302 15.51 -18.51 15.63
C SER A 302 16.23 -17.63 16.65
N GLY A 303 17.06 -18.22 17.50
CA GLY A 303 17.86 -17.45 18.43
C GLY A 303 18.67 -18.30 19.39
N PHE A 304 19.44 -17.64 20.26
CA PHE A 304 20.14 -18.27 21.39
C PHE A 304 19.82 -17.58 22.72
N GLY A 305 19.85 -18.35 23.81
CA GLY A 305 19.84 -17.82 25.18
C GLY A 305 18.48 -17.46 25.78
N SER A 306 18.47 -16.47 26.67
CA SER A 306 17.33 -15.97 27.44
C SER A 306 16.55 -14.91 26.65
N ARG A 307 15.53 -15.39 25.94
CA ARG A 307 14.55 -14.58 25.22
C ARG A 307 13.13 -14.82 25.72
N ALA A 308 12.35 -13.76 25.86
CA ALA A 308 10.97 -13.83 26.29
C ALA A 308 10.06 -13.00 25.39
N LEU A 309 8.86 -13.51 25.11
CA LEU A 309 7.77 -12.65 24.67
C LEU A 309 7.14 -12.00 25.90
N VAL A 310 6.97 -10.70 25.85
CA VAL A 310 6.50 -9.88 26.97
C VAL A 310 5.30 -9.09 26.51
N SER A 311 4.22 -9.13 27.28
CA SER A 311 3.04 -8.34 26.95
C SER A 311 3.33 -6.85 27.11
N SER A 312 2.91 -6.05 26.13
CA SER A 312 2.95 -4.60 26.14
C SER A 312 2.36 -4.05 27.45
N GLU A 313 3.02 -3.02 27.99
CA GLU A 313 2.67 -2.36 29.25
C GLU A 313 2.77 -3.25 30.51
N TYR A 314 3.39 -4.44 30.42
CA TYR A 314 3.49 -5.31 31.59
C TYR A 314 4.50 -4.76 32.64
N PRO A 315 4.07 -4.48 33.89
CA PRO A 315 4.89 -3.73 34.85
C PRO A 315 6.20 -4.39 35.30
N ASP A 316 6.24 -5.73 35.43
CA ASP A 316 7.47 -6.39 35.90
C ASP A 316 8.60 -6.30 34.85
N TRP A 317 8.25 -6.09 33.58
CA TRP A 317 9.18 -5.81 32.49
C TRP A 317 9.29 -4.31 32.19
N GLY A 318 8.83 -3.47 33.13
CA GLY A 318 8.98 -2.02 33.15
C GLY A 318 7.84 -1.23 32.50
N GLY A 319 6.80 -1.91 32.03
CA GLY A 319 5.55 -1.24 31.64
C GLY A 319 5.63 -0.40 30.36
N LEU A 320 6.61 -0.66 29.48
CA LEU A 320 6.70 0.03 28.20
C LEU A 320 5.65 -0.48 27.22
N ASN A 321 5.10 0.45 26.44
CA ASN A 321 4.26 0.17 25.29
C ASN A 321 5.09 0.36 24.02
N SER A 322 5.20 -0.67 23.18
CA SER A 322 5.88 -0.57 21.88
C SER A 322 5.07 0.24 20.86
N GLY A 323 3.75 0.34 21.03
CA GLY A 323 2.84 0.91 20.04
C GLY A 323 2.57 -0.02 18.85
N SER A 324 3.08 -1.25 18.89
CA SER A 324 2.84 -2.31 17.91
C SER A 324 2.33 -3.56 18.63
N GLY A 325 1.09 -3.96 18.37
CA GLY A 325 0.57 -5.22 18.92
C GLY A 325 0.45 -5.29 20.45
N LYS A 326 0.39 -6.52 20.95
CA LYS A 326 0.23 -6.89 22.37
C LYS A 326 1.53 -7.40 22.98
N TYR A 327 2.53 -7.76 22.20
CA TYR A 327 3.76 -8.36 22.63
C TYR A 327 4.97 -7.71 21.95
N TYR A 328 6.11 -7.81 22.61
CA TYR A 328 7.42 -7.55 22.03
C TYR A 328 8.38 -8.64 22.54
N VAL A 329 9.54 -8.78 21.88
CA VAL A 329 10.59 -9.69 22.36
C VAL A 329 11.55 -8.96 23.29
N ALA A 330 11.89 -9.60 24.41
CA ALA A 330 12.95 -9.20 25.31
C ALA A 330 14.13 -10.18 25.22
N ILE A 331 15.34 -9.63 25.13
CA ILE A 331 16.60 -10.36 25.01
C ILE A 331 17.48 -9.97 26.20
N GLN A 332 17.78 -10.92 27.10
CA GLN A 332 18.15 -10.59 28.49
C GLN A 332 19.63 -10.67 28.82
N ASP A 333 20.33 -11.74 28.43
CA ASP A 333 21.74 -11.93 28.82
C ASP A 333 22.70 -11.51 27.70
N SER A 334 23.97 -11.35 28.04
CA SER A 334 25.04 -11.04 27.08
C SER A 334 25.08 -12.11 26.00
N ASP A 335 25.17 -11.65 24.75
CA ASP A 335 25.28 -12.48 23.54
C ASP A 335 24.03 -13.32 23.22
N ASP A 336 22.94 -13.14 23.97
CA ASP A 336 21.62 -13.65 23.60
C ASP A 336 21.09 -12.91 22.38
N TYR A 337 20.34 -13.61 21.53
CA TYR A 337 19.84 -13.02 20.30
C TYR A 337 18.56 -13.68 19.78
N VAL A 338 17.88 -12.95 18.91
CA VAL A 338 16.92 -13.48 17.92
C VAL A 338 17.39 -13.14 16.52
N GLU A 339 17.15 -14.03 15.56
CA GLU A 339 17.49 -13.84 14.16
C GLU A 339 16.42 -14.44 13.23
N GLN A 340 16.33 -13.89 12.03
CA GLN A 340 15.47 -14.41 10.97
C GLN A 340 16.16 -14.20 9.62
N THR A 341 16.21 -15.26 8.82
CA THR A 341 16.51 -15.17 7.39
C THR A 341 15.22 -14.83 6.65
N VAL A 342 15.20 -13.67 6.02
CA VAL A 342 14.08 -13.13 5.28
C VAL A 342 14.32 -13.36 3.79
N GLU A 343 13.35 -13.94 3.12
CA GLU A 343 13.39 -14.21 1.67
C GLU A 343 12.68 -13.10 0.88
N GLY A 344 12.80 -13.15 -0.46
CA GLY A 344 12.08 -12.24 -1.36
C GLY A 344 12.85 -10.98 -1.74
N PHE A 345 14.16 -10.95 -1.48
CA PHE A 345 15.02 -9.87 -1.94
C PHE A 345 15.41 -10.06 -3.39
N SER A 346 15.63 -8.94 -4.07
CA SER A 346 16.31 -8.88 -5.37
C SER A 346 17.62 -8.11 -5.23
N THR A 347 18.68 -8.64 -5.85
CA THR A 347 20.04 -8.07 -5.80
C THR A 347 20.21 -6.77 -6.58
N ASN A 348 19.21 -6.38 -7.37
CA ASN A 348 19.10 -5.05 -7.99
C ASN A 348 18.14 -4.12 -7.25
N GLY A 349 17.71 -4.47 -6.04
CA GLY A 349 16.76 -3.69 -5.24
C GLY A 349 17.36 -2.86 -4.14
N GLU A 350 16.61 -1.84 -3.70
CA GLU A 350 16.93 -1.01 -2.56
C GLU A 350 15.88 -1.18 -1.48
N TYR A 351 16.36 -1.44 -0.27
CA TYR A 351 15.51 -1.74 0.87
C TYR A 351 15.92 -0.89 2.06
N THR A 352 14.98 -0.74 2.98
CA THR A 352 15.20 -0.13 4.28
C THR A 352 14.66 -1.09 5.32
N ALA A 353 15.41 -1.37 6.37
CA ALA A 353 14.93 -2.11 7.53
C ALA A 353 14.55 -1.13 8.64
N THR A 354 13.35 -1.28 9.20
CA THR A 354 12.88 -0.47 10.33
C THR A 354 12.41 -1.37 11.46
N PHE A 355 12.72 -1.02 12.70
CA PHE A 355 12.23 -1.74 13.88
C PHE A 355 12.17 -0.81 15.09
N LEU A 356 11.39 -1.20 16.08
CA LEU A 356 11.30 -0.52 17.36
C LEU A 356 12.25 -1.19 18.36
N TYR A 357 12.91 -0.39 19.21
CA TYR A 357 13.78 -0.91 20.25
C TYR A 357 13.73 -0.09 21.53
N ALA A 358 13.97 -0.75 22.67
CA ALA A 358 14.06 -0.13 23.99
C ALA A 358 14.95 -0.98 24.91
N ALA A 359 15.10 -0.55 26.16
CA ALA A 359 15.66 -1.35 27.24
C ALA A 359 14.68 -1.41 28.41
N ARG A 360 14.76 -2.50 29.18
CA ARG A 360 13.93 -2.70 30.37
C ARG A 360 14.09 -1.54 31.35
N PRO A 361 13.02 -0.78 31.64
CA PRO A 361 13.03 0.25 32.67
C PRO A 361 13.38 -0.33 34.04
N LEU A 362 14.14 0.43 34.81
CA LEU A 362 14.63 0.02 36.12
C LEU A 362 13.51 0.02 37.16
N VAL A 363 13.36 -1.08 37.91
CA VAL A 363 12.34 -1.21 38.97
C VAL A 363 12.89 -0.84 40.36
N CYS A 364 14.17 -0.50 40.50
CA CYS A 364 14.82 -0.21 41.78
C CYS A 364 15.83 0.93 41.73
N GLY A 365 15.80 1.81 42.74
CA GLY A 365 16.60 3.05 42.86
C GLY A 365 18.12 2.92 42.97
N THR A 366 18.70 1.75 42.65
CA THR A 366 20.16 1.52 42.60
C THR A 366 20.58 0.69 41.39
N CYS A 367 19.77 0.58 40.34
CA CYS A 367 19.92 -0.48 39.34
C CYS A 367 20.55 0.00 38.02
N ILE A 368 21.64 -0.69 37.70
CA ILE A 368 22.42 -0.92 36.48
C ILE A 368 21.94 -0.25 35.17
N VAL A 369 22.72 0.71 34.70
CA VAL A 369 22.72 1.27 33.33
C VAL A 369 23.55 0.41 32.37
N GLY A 370 23.25 0.51 31.08
CA GLY A 370 24.10 0.01 29.99
C GLY A 370 23.63 -1.29 29.37
N ALA A 371 22.32 -1.43 29.12
CA ALA A 371 21.82 -2.32 28.09
C ALA A 371 22.29 -1.83 26.72
N GLU A 372 22.58 -2.75 25.81
CA GLU A 372 23.16 -2.45 24.50
C GLU A 372 22.62 -3.44 23.47
N LEU A 373 22.09 -2.94 22.36
CA LEU A 373 21.52 -3.74 21.29
C LEU A 373 22.45 -3.68 20.07
N GLY A 374 22.98 -4.84 19.66
CA GLY A 374 23.64 -5.01 18.37
C GLY A 374 22.64 -5.40 17.30
N PHE A 375 22.60 -4.66 16.19
CA PHE A 375 21.85 -4.99 14.99
C PHE A 375 22.78 -5.48 13.89
N TYR A 376 22.50 -6.66 13.36
CA TYR A 376 23.34 -7.33 12.36
C TYR A 376 22.53 -7.65 11.10
N VAL A 377 23.20 -7.56 9.95
CA VAL A 377 22.67 -7.96 8.64
C VAL A 377 23.69 -8.88 7.98
N ASP A 378 23.27 -10.09 7.61
CA ASP A 378 24.12 -11.15 7.06
C ASP A 378 25.38 -11.42 7.91
N GLY A 379 25.21 -11.38 9.23
CA GLY A 379 26.28 -11.59 10.21
C GLY A 379 27.23 -10.41 10.40
N VAL A 380 27.06 -9.31 9.65
CA VAL A 380 27.83 -8.07 9.81
C VAL A 380 27.13 -7.17 10.83
N LEU A 381 27.86 -6.73 11.87
CA LEU A 381 27.37 -5.73 12.80
C LEU A 381 27.17 -4.41 12.05
N ILE A 382 25.93 -3.97 11.95
CA ILE A 382 25.56 -2.71 11.31
C ILE A 382 25.67 -1.57 12.31
N GLU A 383 25.06 -1.73 13.48
CA GLU A 383 25.01 -0.68 14.50
C GLU A 383 24.93 -1.28 15.90
N LYS A 384 25.49 -0.54 16.86
CA LYS A 384 25.43 -0.84 18.29
C LYS A 384 24.70 0.29 19.00
N MET A 385 23.47 0.04 19.41
CA MET A 385 22.57 1.02 19.99
C MET A 385 22.60 0.96 21.51
N ILE A 386 22.48 2.13 22.15
CA ILE A 386 22.22 2.27 23.59
C ILE A 386 20.74 2.62 23.75
N PRO A 387 19.86 1.66 24.08
CA PRO A 387 18.43 1.90 24.04
C PRO A 387 17.95 2.80 25.19
N ASN A 388 16.82 3.46 24.94
CA ASN A 388 16.12 4.25 25.93
C ASN A 388 15.36 3.35 26.93
N TYR A 389 15.19 3.83 28.16
CA TYR A 389 14.54 3.15 29.27
C TYR A 389 13.13 3.69 29.57
N THR A 390 12.61 4.64 28.77
CA THR A 390 11.29 5.25 29.01
C THR A 390 10.31 5.06 27.86
N ALA A 391 10.80 4.72 26.67
CA ALA A 391 9.97 4.50 25.49
C ALA A 391 10.72 3.64 24.46
N PHE A 392 9.96 3.02 23.57
CA PHE A 392 10.50 2.48 22.33
C PHE A 392 10.88 3.61 21.37
N GLU A 393 11.98 3.40 20.67
CA GLU A 393 12.47 4.28 19.61
C GLU A 393 12.45 3.53 18.28
N LEU A 394 12.16 4.25 17.19
CA LEU A 394 12.24 3.69 15.84
C LEU A 394 13.67 3.81 15.33
N TYR A 395 14.25 2.69 14.94
CA TYR A 395 15.50 2.65 14.19
C TYR A 395 15.23 2.36 12.71
N THR A 396 16.03 2.97 11.84
CA THR A 396 15.97 2.82 10.39
C THR A 396 17.37 2.57 9.83
N TYR A 397 17.58 1.41 9.23
CA TYR A 397 18.78 1.08 8.46
C TYR A 397 18.48 1.06 6.97
N GLY A 398 19.28 1.79 6.21
CA GLY A 398 19.20 1.82 4.76
C GLY A 398 19.35 3.24 4.22
N PRO A 399 19.20 3.41 2.89
CA PRO A 399 18.96 2.34 1.93
C PRO A 399 20.10 1.31 1.84
N PHE A 400 19.78 0.04 1.57
CA PHE A 400 20.76 -1.01 1.30
C PHE A 400 20.36 -1.87 0.08
N VAL A 401 21.37 -2.46 -0.57
CA VAL A 401 21.20 -3.37 -1.72
C VAL A 401 21.65 -4.77 -1.27
N PRO A 402 20.76 -5.77 -1.29
CA PRO A 402 21.08 -7.12 -0.83
C PRO A 402 21.99 -7.81 -1.84
N THR A 403 22.91 -8.65 -1.34
CA THR A 403 23.83 -9.41 -2.20
C THR A 403 23.26 -10.76 -2.64
N SER A 404 22.13 -11.15 -2.06
CA SER A 404 21.45 -12.42 -2.30
C SER A 404 19.92 -12.21 -2.30
N SER A 405 19.15 -13.27 -2.61
CA SER A 405 17.68 -13.24 -2.51
C SER A 405 17.16 -13.44 -1.08
N GLU A 406 18.07 -13.72 -0.15
CA GLU A 406 17.85 -13.90 1.27
C GLU A 406 18.74 -12.92 2.05
N VAL A 407 18.21 -12.36 3.13
CA VAL A 407 18.95 -11.50 4.06
C VAL A 407 18.65 -11.92 5.49
N THR A 408 19.68 -12.12 6.30
CA THR A 408 19.53 -12.48 7.71
C THR A 408 19.63 -11.26 8.60
N PHE A 409 18.56 -10.95 9.33
CA PHE A 409 18.53 -9.92 10.36
C PHE A 409 18.73 -10.54 11.73
N LYS A 410 19.60 -9.94 12.55
CA LYS A 410 19.84 -10.39 13.93
C LYS A 410 19.85 -9.22 14.92
N PHE A 411 19.18 -9.44 16.04
CA PHE A 411 19.15 -8.56 17.19
C PHE A 411 19.80 -9.28 18.36
N MET A 412 20.88 -8.70 18.90
CA MET A 412 21.66 -9.31 19.97
C MET A 412 21.81 -8.33 21.13
N ASN A 413 21.67 -8.82 22.35
CA ASN A 413 22.07 -8.05 23.52
C ASN A 413 23.59 -8.10 23.68
N THR A 414 24.28 -6.99 23.44
CA THR A 414 25.75 -6.93 23.49
C THR A 414 26.28 -6.35 24.80
N ALA A 415 25.41 -6.20 25.82
CA ALA A 415 25.81 -5.72 27.13
C ALA A 415 26.70 -6.74 27.85
N THR A 416 27.86 -6.30 28.33
CA THR A 416 28.94 -7.17 28.83
C THR A 416 28.65 -7.99 30.09
N SER A 417 27.58 -7.68 30.83
CA SER A 417 27.12 -8.45 32.01
C SER A 417 25.88 -7.83 32.66
N GLY A 418 25.16 -8.66 33.42
CA GLY A 418 24.04 -8.27 34.28
C GLY A 418 22.69 -8.64 33.68
N ASP A 419 21.65 -8.60 34.52
CA ASP A 419 20.24 -8.73 34.11
C ASP A 419 19.82 -7.46 33.36
N LYS A 420 20.18 -7.38 32.09
CA LYS A 420 20.00 -6.20 31.25
C LYS A 420 19.26 -6.59 29.98
N ALA A 421 17.94 -6.42 29.97
CA ALA A 421 17.17 -6.75 28.78
C ALA A 421 17.07 -5.59 27.80
N VAL A 422 17.31 -5.90 26.51
CA VAL A 422 16.92 -5.06 25.37
C VAL A 422 15.62 -5.60 24.79
N PHE A 423 14.78 -4.70 24.30
CA PHE A 423 13.49 -5.01 23.69
C PHE A 423 13.54 -4.68 22.22
N VAL A 424 12.91 -5.53 21.40
CA VAL A 424 12.77 -5.34 19.95
C VAL A 424 11.34 -5.66 19.54
N ASP A 425 10.82 -4.90 18.59
CA ASP A 425 9.48 -5.09 18.04
C ASP A 425 9.39 -4.56 16.60
N ASN A 426 8.38 -5.02 15.86
CA ASN A 426 7.90 -4.46 14.59
C ASN A 426 8.99 -4.32 13.50
N LEU A 427 9.78 -5.38 13.27
CA LEU A 427 10.69 -5.41 12.12
C LEU A 427 9.89 -5.38 10.82
N ARG A 428 10.23 -4.41 9.96
CA ARG A 428 9.72 -4.29 8.59
C ARG A 428 10.88 -4.04 7.65
N VAL A 429 10.78 -4.56 6.43
CA VAL A 429 11.79 -4.34 5.39
C VAL A 429 11.14 -3.83 4.11
N PRO A 430 10.61 -2.59 4.09
CA PRO A 430 10.10 -2.00 2.85
C PRO A 430 11.21 -1.85 1.80
N GLY A 431 10.88 -2.08 0.53
CA GLY A 431 11.83 -1.87 -0.56
C GLY A 431 11.52 -2.68 -1.81
N GLY A 432 12.48 -2.73 -2.73
CA GLY A 432 12.31 -3.43 -3.99
C GLY A 432 13.38 -3.16 -5.05
N PRO A 433 13.52 -3.99 -6.12
CA PRO A 433 14.25 -3.68 -7.34
C PRO A 433 14.19 -2.20 -7.74
N LYS A 434 15.35 -1.55 -7.87
CA LYS A 434 15.46 -0.18 -8.40
C LYS A 434 15.11 -0.11 -9.88
N ASP A 435 15.38 -1.20 -10.58
CA ASP A 435 15.26 -1.25 -12.02
C ASP A 435 13.93 -1.89 -12.41
N LEU A 436 12.90 -1.06 -12.56
CA LEU A 436 12.06 -1.13 -13.75
C LEU A 436 11.25 0.16 -14.04
N LEU A 437 11.80 1.33 -13.73
CA LEU A 437 11.54 2.49 -14.57
C LEU A 437 12.41 2.34 -15.82
N VAL A 438 11.99 1.47 -16.73
CA VAL A 438 12.46 1.63 -18.11
C VAL A 438 11.88 2.97 -18.55
N THR A 439 12.68 4.03 -18.41
CA THR A 439 12.40 5.30 -19.07
C THR A 439 12.61 5.03 -20.55
N LEU A 440 11.63 4.38 -21.18
CA LEU A 440 11.60 4.24 -22.62
C LEU A 440 11.36 5.63 -23.16
N GLN A 441 12.39 6.19 -23.79
CA GLN A 441 12.27 7.33 -24.70
C GLN A 441 11.46 6.99 -25.97
N HIS A 442 10.61 5.96 -25.93
CA HIS A 442 9.65 5.71 -26.97
C HIS A 442 8.37 6.42 -26.56
N PRO A 443 7.92 7.47 -27.29
CA PRO A 443 6.62 8.07 -27.03
C PRO A 443 5.58 6.96 -27.04
N ILE A 444 4.57 7.07 -26.18
CA ILE A 444 3.36 6.25 -26.28
C ILE A 444 2.93 6.36 -27.74
N ILE A 445 3.08 5.28 -28.51
CA ILE A 445 2.60 5.22 -29.87
C ILE A 445 1.10 5.01 -29.71
N LEU A 446 0.38 6.09 -29.42
CA LEU A 446 -1.06 6.07 -29.51
C LEU A 446 -1.37 5.72 -30.96
N PRO A 447 -2.01 4.57 -31.23
CA PRO A 447 -2.53 4.34 -32.56
C PRO A 447 -3.48 5.51 -32.82
N GLN A 448 -3.21 6.26 -33.90
CA GLN A 448 -4.13 7.29 -34.35
C GLN A 448 -5.41 6.57 -34.77
N ILE A 449 -6.36 6.45 -33.82
CA ILE A 449 -7.71 5.97 -34.10
C ILE A 449 -8.33 7.02 -35.00
N ARG A 450 -8.41 6.74 -36.30
CA ARG A 450 -9.20 7.51 -37.25
C ARG A 450 -10.60 6.94 -37.36
#